data_AF-A0A9E0YRH0-F1
#
_entry.id   AF-A0A9E0YRH0-F1
#
_cell.length_a   1.000
_cell.length_b   1.000
_cell.length_c   1.000
_cell.angle_alpha   90.00
_cell.angle_beta   90.00
_cell.angle_gamma   90.00
#
_symmetry.space_group_name_H-M   'P 1'
#
loop_
_entity.id
_entity.type
_entity.pdbx_description
1 polymer ?
#
loop_
_entity_poly.entity_id
_entity_poly.type
_entity_poly.pdbx_seq_one_letter_code
_entity_poly.pdbx_strand_id
1 'polypeptide(L)'
;MRRLLRQIDAPVEELLPGPYKQVQVAPGDSLSLIASRELGDPLLFYALARLNGIDTPARLPAGTLLRIPAFESGRPDAPSTPSAGAGVSAPEIESIAAHLARSGQVGQARTMLIDHLARDDQPLQSTQRRLVDITLEEISRAGATGEVDRGVTLVDEALSVVDTPASRARLVQARSKLRSGELYRLAMEIRERGDLEAAYARAAEAVVLDPASGEAELLAESLKEEVVESLHGRALVAWRNRDVDLAIRNWESLLEIDPDFEPARVYLDRARSLRLRLDEP
;
A
#
# COMPACT_ATOMS: atom_id res chain seq x y z
N MET A 1 -20.56 -12.07 27.59
CA MET A 1 -20.39 -10.59 27.53
C MET A 1 -19.60 -9.95 28.68
N ARG A 2 -19.47 -10.55 29.88
CA ARG A 2 -18.87 -9.90 31.08
C ARG A 2 -17.39 -10.25 31.40
N ARG A 3 -16.73 -11.13 30.63
CA ARG A 3 -15.38 -11.63 30.94
C ARG A 3 -14.24 -10.82 30.28
N LEU A 4 -14.45 -10.29 29.06
CA LEU A 4 -13.46 -9.45 28.36
C LEU A 4 -13.34 -8.03 28.92
N LEU A 5 -14.45 -7.42 29.37
CA LEU A 5 -14.44 -6.07 29.95
C LEU A 5 -13.70 -5.98 31.30
N ARG A 6 -13.48 -7.10 32.01
CA ARG A 6 -12.65 -7.11 33.23
C ARG A 6 -11.15 -7.07 32.96
N GLN A 7 -10.71 -7.43 31.74
CA GLN A 7 -9.29 -7.47 31.42
C GLN A 7 -8.69 -6.09 31.09
N ILE A 8 -9.54 -5.07 31.00
CA ILE A 8 -9.14 -3.73 30.57
C ILE A 8 -8.69 -2.88 31.77
N ASP A 9 -9.27 -3.10 32.96
CA ASP A 9 -8.97 -2.32 34.18
C ASP A 9 -8.20 -3.10 35.27
N ALA A 10 -8.00 -4.41 35.09
CA ALA A 10 -7.28 -5.23 36.06
C ALA A 10 -5.75 -5.06 35.92
N PRO A 11 -4.99 -5.07 37.05
CA PRO A 11 -3.53 -5.16 37.01
C PRO A 11 -3.10 -6.39 36.20
N VAL A 12 -2.01 -6.28 35.42
CA VAL A 12 -1.54 -7.37 34.55
C VAL A 12 -1.25 -8.66 35.34
N GLU A 13 -0.96 -8.50 36.63
CA GLU A 13 -0.77 -9.53 37.64
C GLU A 13 -2.06 -10.33 37.97
N GLU A 14 -3.26 -9.80 37.68
CA GLU A 14 -4.53 -10.53 37.79
C GLU A 14 -4.86 -11.32 36.52
N LEU A 15 -4.34 -10.89 35.37
CA LEU A 15 -4.51 -11.56 34.07
C LEU A 15 -3.51 -12.68 33.85
N LEU A 16 -2.29 -12.45 34.32
CA LEU A 16 -1.15 -13.34 34.19
C LEU A 16 -0.52 -13.53 35.60
N PRO A 17 -1.23 -14.18 36.54
CA PRO A 17 -0.69 -14.39 37.88
C PRO A 17 0.60 -15.20 37.84
N GLY A 18 1.56 -14.80 38.67
CA GLY A 18 2.80 -15.53 38.88
C GLY A 18 2.55 -16.92 39.49
N PRO A 19 3.57 -17.80 39.49
CA PRO A 19 5.00 -17.50 39.35
C PRO A 19 5.41 -17.17 37.92
N TYR A 20 6.44 -16.34 37.73
CA TYR A 20 6.98 -16.01 36.42
C TYR A 20 8.28 -16.75 36.15
N LYS A 21 8.45 -17.27 34.95
CA LYS A 21 9.74 -17.76 34.40
C LYS A 21 10.31 -16.76 33.41
N GLN A 22 11.62 -16.85 33.19
CA GLN A 22 12.32 -16.06 32.18
C GLN A 22 12.55 -16.91 30.93
N VAL A 23 12.14 -16.41 29.77
CA VAL A 23 12.38 -17.05 28.47
C VAL A 23 13.17 -16.11 27.58
N GLN A 24 14.26 -16.61 27.00
CA GLN A 24 15.07 -15.85 26.05
C GLN A 24 14.45 -15.88 24.66
N VAL A 25 14.34 -14.72 24.02
CA VAL A 25 13.84 -14.58 22.66
C VAL A 25 14.89 -15.07 21.66
N ALA A 26 14.54 -16.06 20.84
CA ALA A 26 15.43 -16.54 19.77
C ALA A 26 15.37 -15.62 18.53
N PRO A 27 16.39 -15.64 17.64
CA PRO A 27 16.32 -14.93 16.37
C PRO A 27 15.12 -15.40 15.53
N GLY A 28 14.19 -14.48 15.23
CA GLY A 28 12.97 -14.75 14.47
C GLY A 28 11.72 -15.04 15.33
N ASP A 29 11.85 -15.11 16.66
CA ASP A 29 10.68 -15.23 17.55
C ASP A 29 9.87 -13.92 17.59
N SER A 30 8.54 -14.04 17.65
CA SER A 30 7.61 -12.93 17.93
C SER A 30 6.88 -13.16 19.26
N LEU A 31 6.36 -12.10 19.89
CA LEU A 31 5.58 -12.25 21.14
C LEU A 31 4.39 -13.20 20.96
N SER A 32 3.76 -13.21 19.79
CA SER A 32 2.65 -14.09 19.47
C SER A 32 3.07 -15.56 19.43
N LEU A 33 4.26 -15.85 18.87
CA LEU A 33 4.82 -17.21 18.86
C LEU A 33 5.22 -17.65 20.27
N ILE A 34 5.81 -16.76 21.07
CA ILE A 34 6.20 -17.04 22.45
C ILE A 34 4.95 -17.25 23.33
N ALA A 35 3.92 -16.41 23.17
CA ALA A 35 2.63 -16.57 23.86
C ALA A 35 1.97 -17.90 23.51
N SER A 36 1.98 -18.29 22.23
CA SER A 36 1.47 -19.58 21.78
C SER A 36 2.25 -20.76 22.38
N ARG A 37 3.59 -20.69 22.37
CA ARG A 37 4.47 -21.76 22.87
C ARG A 37 4.36 -21.94 24.39
N GLU A 38 4.33 -20.83 25.13
CA GLU A 38 4.50 -20.85 26.59
C GLU A 38 3.18 -20.75 27.35
N LEU A 39 2.16 -20.11 26.78
CA LEU A 39 0.85 -19.89 27.40
C LEU A 39 -0.28 -20.61 26.68
N GLY A 40 -0.01 -21.25 25.53
CA GLY A 40 -1.00 -21.96 24.73
C GLY A 40 -1.97 -21.05 23.97
N ASP A 41 -1.85 -19.72 24.13
CA ASP A 41 -2.72 -18.73 23.48
C ASP A 41 -1.87 -17.62 22.85
N PRO A 42 -1.82 -17.54 21.50
CA PRO A 42 -1.08 -16.50 20.80
C PRO A 42 -1.59 -15.09 21.12
N LEU A 43 -2.84 -14.90 21.56
CA LEU A 43 -3.39 -13.58 21.90
C LEU A 43 -2.91 -13.01 23.23
N LEU A 44 -2.32 -13.84 24.08
CA LEU A 44 -1.70 -13.35 25.31
C LEU A 44 -0.42 -12.56 25.04
N PHE A 45 0.02 -12.44 23.78
CA PHE A 45 1.15 -11.60 23.40
C PHE A 45 1.01 -10.15 23.89
N TYR A 46 -0.21 -9.62 23.94
CA TYR A 46 -0.47 -8.27 24.44
C TYR A 46 -0.34 -8.19 25.96
N ALA A 47 -0.90 -9.16 26.68
CA ALA A 47 -0.73 -9.26 28.13
C ALA A 47 0.74 -9.48 28.50
N LEU A 48 1.47 -10.27 27.70
CA LEU A 48 2.92 -10.46 27.77
C LEU A 48 3.70 -9.18 27.49
N ALA A 49 3.35 -8.43 26.44
CA ALA A 49 3.98 -7.15 26.12
C ALA A 49 3.85 -6.19 27.30
N ARG A 50 2.64 -6.09 27.86
CA ARG A 50 2.33 -5.24 29.02
C ARG A 50 3.05 -5.71 30.30
N LEU A 51 3.11 -7.01 30.54
CA LEU A 51 3.85 -7.61 31.67
C LEU A 51 5.36 -7.29 31.61
N ASN A 52 5.90 -7.15 30.39
CA ASN A 52 7.31 -6.92 30.15
C ASN A 52 7.67 -5.46 29.84
N GLY A 53 6.71 -4.54 29.86
CA GLY A 53 6.93 -3.14 29.51
C GLY A 53 7.42 -2.93 28.06
N ILE A 54 6.96 -3.77 27.13
CA ILE A 54 7.37 -3.71 25.72
C ILE A 54 6.34 -2.89 24.94
N ASP A 55 6.68 -1.65 24.64
CA ASP A 55 5.82 -0.71 23.92
C ASP A 55 5.68 -1.04 22.42
N THR A 56 6.65 -1.76 21.85
CA THR A 56 6.68 -2.11 20.42
C THR A 56 6.90 -3.62 20.19
N PRO A 57 5.82 -4.39 19.93
CA PRO A 57 5.88 -5.83 19.70
C PRO A 57 6.62 -6.28 18.43
N ALA A 58 6.85 -5.35 17.48
CA ALA A 58 7.25 -5.66 16.11
C ALA A 58 8.73 -6.01 15.93
N ARG A 59 9.60 -5.74 16.91
CA ARG A 59 11.02 -6.12 16.88
C ARG A 59 11.49 -6.41 18.29
N LEU A 60 11.33 -7.64 18.76
CA LEU A 60 12.07 -8.03 19.95
C LEU A 60 13.53 -8.26 19.57
N PRO A 61 14.49 -7.59 20.22
CA PRO A 61 15.89 -7.94 20.06
C PRO A 61 16.09 -9.39 20.46
N ALA A 62 16.69 -10.19 19.57
CA ALA A 62 17.09 -11.54 19.93
C ALA A 62 18.01 -11.49 21.16
N GLY A 63 17.77 -12.36 22.14
CA GLY A 63 18.46 -12.35 23.43
C GLY A 63 17.72 -11.62 24.56
N THR A 64 16.60 -10.93 24.28
CA THR A 64 15.76 -10.31 25.33
C THR A 64 15.19 -11.38 26.27
N LEU A 65 15.24 -11.12 27.58
CA LEU A 65 14.66 -12.00 28.61
C LEU A 65 13.24 -11.55 28.94
N LEU A 66 12.26 -12.36 28.59
CA LEU A 66 10.84 -12.10 28.87
C LEU A 66 10.39 -12.79 30.15
N ARG A 67 9.69 -12.05 31.00
CA ARG A 67 8.86 -12.56 32.10
C ARG A 67 7.58 -13.15 31.51
N ILE A 68 7.39 -14.44 31.72
CA ILE A 68 6.23 -15.20 31.26
C ILE A 68 5.68 -15.96 32.45
N PRO A 69 4.35 -16.01 32.67
CA PRO A 69 3.77 -16.88 33.69
C PRO A 69 4.17 -18.34 33.48
N ALA A 70 4.65 -18.95 34.54
CA ALA A 70 4.91 -20.37 34.63
C ALA A 70 3.64 -21.06 35.15
N PHE A 71 2.61 -21.12 34.32
CA PHE A 71 1.54 -22.08 34.57
C PHE A 71 2.13 -23.47 34.34
N GLU A 72 2.24 -24.29 35.38
CA GLU A 72 2.47 -25.71 35.18
C GLU A 72 1.36 -26.20 34.26
N SER A 73 1.73 -26.77 33.12
CA SER A 73 0.79 -27.44 32.22
C SER A 73 0.23 -28.65 32.96
N GLY A 74 -0.80 -28.41 33.77
CA GLY A 74 -1.48 -29.42 34.56
C GLY A 74 -2.17 -30.41 33.65
N ARG A 75 -1.66 -31.65 33.67
CA ARG A 75 -2.35 -32.84 33.16
C ARG A 75 -3.75 -32.96 33.80
N PRO A 76 -4.77 -33.39 33.06
CA PRO A 76 -6.16 -33.35 33.51
C PRO A 76 -6.55 -34.60 34.29
N ASP A 77 -7.12 -34.43 35.48
CA ASP A 77 -8.02 -35.44 36.09
C ASP A 77 -9.34 -34.75 36.46
N ALA A 78 -10.18 -34.58 35.45
CA ALA A 78 -11.62 -34.42 35.56
C ALA A 78 -12.26 -34.94 34.27
N PRO A 79 -13.36 -35.69 34.35
CA PRO A 79 -13.84 -36.53 33.25
C PRO A 79 -14.23 -35.71 32.01
N SER A 80 -13.80 -36.24 30.88
CA SER A 80 -13.91 -35.66 29.55
C SER A 80 -15.35 -35.45 29.10
N THR A 81 -15.70 -34.20 28.81
CA THR A 81 -16.39 -33.87 27.57
C THR A 81 -15.38 -33.25 26.61
N PRO A 82 -15.17 -33.83 25.42
CA PRO A 82 -14.16 -33.34 24.49
C PRO A 82 -14.70 -32.11 23.74
N SER A 83 -14.01 -30.98 23.88
CA SER A 83 -13.88 -30.03 22.78
C SER A 83 -12.43 -29.60 22.69
N ALA A 84 -11.68 -30.34 21.88
CA ALA A 84 -10.40 -29.93 21.37
C ALA A 84 -10.57 -28.69 20.47
N GLY A 85 -9.69 -27.70 20.60
CA GLY A 85 -9.37 -26.78 19.50
C GLY A 85 -10.32 -25.61 19.22
N ALA A 86 -10.90 -24.96 20.24
CA ALA A 86 -11.57 -23.67 20.00
C ALA A 86 -10.53 -22.54 19.91
N GLY A 87 -9.94 -22.37 18.72
CA GLY A 87 -9.24 -21.15 18.36
C GLY A 87 -10.13 -19.93 18.58
N VAL A 88 -9.50 -18.79 18.86
CA VAL A 88 -10.16 -17.49 19.02
C VAL A 88 -11.12 -17.26 17.86
N SER A 89 -12.33 -16.82 18.16
CA SER A 89 -13.33 -16.58 17.13
C SER A 89 -13.01 -15.32 16.32
N ALA A 90 -13.26 -15.35 15.01
CA ALA A 90 -13.15 -14.18 14.14
C ALA A 90 -13.79 -12.88 14.70
N PRO A 91 -15.01 -12.89 15.30
CA PRO A 91 -15.59 -11.67 15.89
C PRO A 91 -14.79 -11.10 17.08
N GLU A 92 -14.07 -11.93 17.85
CA GLU A 92 -13.19 -11.46 18.92
C GLU A 92 -11.95 -10.77 18.33
N ILE A 93 -11.34 -11.36 17.30
CA ILE A 93 -10.21 -10.77 16.57
C ILE A 93 -10.61 -9.42 15.96
N GLU A 94 -11.78 -9.36 15.34
CA GLU A 94 -12.31 -8.12 14.77
C GLU A 94 -12.53 -7.03 15.83
N SER A 95 -13.01 -7.39 17.02
CA SER A 95 -13.22 -6.45 18.13
C SER A 95 -11.90 -5.91 18.68
N ILE A 96 -10.89 -6.77 18.83
CA ILE A 96 -9.55 -6.38 19.26
C ILE A 96 -8.91 -5.45 18.22
N ALA A 97 -8.95 -5.81 16.94
CA ALA A 97 -8.46 -4.96 15.86
C ALA A 97 -9.17 -3.60 15.83
N ALA A 98 -10.49 -3.57 16.07
CA ALA A 98 -11.25 -2.32 16.17
C ALA A 98 -10.80 -1.45 17.35
N HIS A 99 -10.48 -2.05 18.50
CA HIS A 99 -9.95 -1.32 19.65
C HIS A 99 -8.56 -0.78 19.37
N LEU A 100 -7.66 -1.60 18.80
CA LEU A 100 -6.31 -1.19 18.42
C LEU A 100 -6.34 0.00 17.44
N ALA A 101 -7.17 -0.07 16.40
CA ALA A 101 -7.36 1.03 15.46
C ALA A 101 -7.80 2.33 16.16
N ARG A 102 -8.81 2.25 17.05
CA ARG A 102 -9.28 3.41 17.85
C ARG A 102 -8.23 3.97 18.80
N SER A 103 -7.32 3.13 19.29
CA SER A 103 -6.22 3.55 20.17
C SER A 103 -5.01 4.14 19.41
N GLY A 104 -5.11 4.28 18.08
CA GLY A 104 -4.03 4.77 17.21
C GLY A 104 -3.03 3.69 16.77
N GLN A 105 -3.19 2.45 17.22
CA GLN A 105 -2.31 1.32 16.91
C GLN A 105 -2.74 0.59 15.63
N VAL A 106 -2.92 1.36 14.55
CA VAL A 106 -3.55 0.91 13.31
C VAL A 106 -2.72 -0.16 12.59
N GLY A 107 -1.39 0.02 12.54
CA GLY A 107 -0.49 -0.97 11.95
C GLY A 107 -0.52 -2.33 12.68
N GLN A 108 -0.71 -2.31 14.01
CA GLN A 108 -0.87 -3.55 14.79
C GLN A 108 -2.22 -4.21 14.50
N ALA A 109 -3.30 -3.42 14.45
CA ALA A 109 -4.63 -3.91 14.08
C ALA A 109 -4.61 -4.58 12.70
N ARG A 110 -3.95 -3.96 11.71
CA ARG A 110 -3.79 -4.48 10.35
C ARG A 110 -3.00 -5.79 10.34
N THR A 111 -1.84 -5.82 10.99
CA THR A 111 -0.98 -7.01 11.08
C THR A 111 -1.74 -8.18 11.70
N MET A 112 -2.48 -7.95 12.79
CA MET A 112 -3.30 -8.97 13.44
C MET A 112 -4.35 -9.57 12.51
N LEU A 113 -5.01 -8.74 11.69
CA LEU A 113 -6.00 -9.23 10.73
C LEU A 113 -5.37 -9.99 9.57
N ILE A 114 -4.23 -9.54 9.05
CA ILE A 114 -3.48 -10.26 8.01
C ILE A 114 -3.07 -11.65 8.52
N ASP A 115 -2.48 -11.69 9.72
CA ASP A 115 -2.06 -12.91 10.39
C ASP A 115 -3.21 -13.90 10.63
N HIS A 116 -4.41 -13.40 10.92
CA HIS A 116 -5.59 -14.23 11.09
C HIS A 116 -6.07 -14.78 9.75
N LEU A 117 -6.19 -13.93 8.72
CA LEU A 117 -6.66 -14.31 7.39
C LEU A 117 -5.69 -15.28 6.69
N ALA A 118 -4.38 -15.15 6.91
CA ALA A 118 -3.37 -16.02 6.32
C ALA A 118 -3.36 -17.45 6.91
N ARG A 119 -3.93 -17.64 8.11
CA ARG A 119 -3.98 -18.94 8.80
C ARG A 119 -5.33 -19.64 8.66
N ASP A 120 -6.36 -18.93 8.22
CA ASP A 120 -7.72 -19.43 8.12
C ASP A 120 -7.98 -19.92 6.69
N ASP A 121 -8.42 -21.17 6.54
CA ASP A 121 -8.78 -21.75 5.24
C ASP A 121 -10.09 -21.17 4.68
N GLN A 122 -10.95 -20.60 5.53
CA GLN A 122 -12.22 -19.97 5.13
C GLN A 122 -12.41 -18.60 5.80
N PRO A 123 -11.63 -17.59 5.40
CA PRO A 123 -11.65 -16.29 6.03
C PRO A 123 -13.00 -15.59 5.89
N LEU A 124 -13.56 -15.11 7.01
CA LEU A 124 -14.83 -14.38 7.01
C LEU A 124 -14.75 -13.10 6.17
N GLN A 125 -15.78 -12.84 5.38
CA GLN A 125 -15.89 -11.62 4.56
C GLN A 125 -15.89 -10.35 5.43
N SER A 126 -16.43 -10.41 6.66
CA SER A 126 -16.41 -9.29 7.62
C SER A 126 -14.98 -8.91 8.02
N THR A 127 -14.13 -9.91 8.22
CA THR A 127 -12.72 -9.75 8.60
C THR A 127 -11.93 -9.15 7.43
N GLN A 128 -12.12 -9.66 6.22
CA GLN A 128 -11.51 -9.09 5.00
C GLN A 128 -11.92 -7.61 4.80
N ARG A 129 -13.21 -7.30 4.94
CA ARG A 129 -13.70 -5.92 4.83
C ARG A 129 -13.07 -5.01 5.88
N ARG A 130 -12.93 -5.48 7.12
CA ARG A 130 -12.28 -4.73 8.20
C ARG A 130 -10.81 -4.46 7.91
N LEU A 131 -10.09 -5.45 7.38
CA LEU A 131 -8.69 -5.27 6.95
C LEU A 131 -8.60 -4.18 5.87
N VAL A 132 -9.49 -4.22 4.87
CA VAL A 132 -9.54 -3.18 3.83
C VAL A 132 -9.79 -1.82 4.44
N ASP A 133 -10.79 -1.66 5.29
CA ASP A 133 -11.12 -0.34 5.87
C ASP A 133 -9.95 0.23 6.70
N ILE A 134 -9.28 -0.60 7.50
CA ILE A 134 -8.09 -0.21 8.27
C ILE A 134 -6.93 0.18 7.35
N THR A 135 -6.68 -0.61 6.30
CA THR A 135 -5.60 -0.33 5.35
C THR A 135 -5.85 1.00 4.62
N LEU A 136 -7.10 1.25 4.19
CA LEU A 136 -7.49 2.50 3.54
C LEU A 136 -7.34 3.71 4.46
N GLU A 137 -7.64 3.56 5.75
CA GLU A 137 -7.42 4.62 6.76
C GLU A 137 -5.92 4.89 7.00
N GLU A 138 -5.08 3.85 6.98
CA GLU A 138 -3.63 3.98 7.13
C GLU A 138 -2.99 4.69 5.93
N ILE A 139 -3.32 4.28 4.71
CA ILE A 139 -2.78 4.95 3.50
C ILE A 139 -3.25 6.39 3.37
N SER A 140 -4.48 6.72 3.82
CA SER A 140 -5.00 8.09 3.77
C SER A 140 -4.19 9.01 4.69
N ARG A 141 -3.66 8.48 5.81
CA ARG A 141 -2.74 9.20 6.70
C ARG A 141 -1.32 9.28 6.14
N ALA A 142 -0.81 8.20 5.56
CA ALA A 142 0.52 8.17 4.95
C ALA A 142 0.61 9.05 3.69
N GLY A 143 -0.49 9.18 2.93
CA GLY A 143 -0.58 10.05 1.76
C GLY A 143 -0.31 11.52 2.09
N ALA A 144 -0.63 11.97 3.32
CA ALA A 144 -0.33 13.34 3.78
C ALA A 144 1.17 13.59 4.01
N THR A 145 1.98 12.55 4.21
CA THR A 145 3.43 12.65 4.43
C THR A 145 4.26 12.39 3.17
N GLY A 146 3.60 12.09 2.04
CA GLY A 146 4.27 11.78 0.76
C GLY A 146 4.86 10.37 0.67
N GLU A 147 4.56 9.48 1.62
CA GLU A 147 5.08 8.10 1.68
C GLU A 147 4.32 7.14 0.75
N VAL A 148 4.31 7.41 -0.57
CA VAL A 148 3.55 6.60 -1.54
C VAL A 148 4.00 5.14 -1.58
N ASP A 149 5.30 4.87 -1.63
CA ASP A 149 5.82 3.49 -1.70
C ASP A 149 5.42 2.65 -0.48
N ARG A 150 5.40 3.28 0.70
CA ARG A 150 4.86 2.64 1.90
C ARG A 150 3.38 2.36 1.73
N GLY A 151 2.58 3.33 1.27
CA GLY A 151 1.16 3.14 1.01
C GLY A 151 0.88 1.98 0.06
N VAL A 152 1.65 1.86 -1.02
CA VAL A 152 1.54 0.76 -1.98
C VAL A 152 1.90 -0.58 -1.34
N THR A 153 2.97 -0.64 -0.54
CA THR A 153 3.36 -1.84 0.22
C THR A 153 2.24 -2.31 1.15
N LEU A 154 1.61 -1.39 1.88
CA LEU A 154 0.49 -1.71 2.77
C LEU A 154 -0.70 -2.32 2.01
N VAL A 155 -0.99 -1.81 0.82
CA VAL A 155 -2.05 -2.32 -0.05
C VAL A 155 -1.71 -3.70 -0.61
N ASP A 156 -0.47 -3.90 -1.06
CA ASP A 156 -0.03 -5.19 -1.61
C ASP A 156 -0.02 -6.30 -0.54
N GLU A 157 0.38 -5.97 0.69
CA GLU A 157 0.25 -6.88 1.85
C GLU A 157 -1.21 -7.28 2.08
N ALA A 158 -2.16 -6.32 2.06
CA ALA A 158 -3.58 -6.62 2.22
C ALA A 158 -4.15 -7.44 1.05
N LEU A 159 -3.71 -7.18 -0.19
CA LEU A 159 -4.12 -7.92 -1.39
C LEU A 159 -3.67 -9.39 -1.37
N SER A 160 -2.65 -9.73 -0.58
CA SER A 160 -2.15 -11.11 -0.47
C SER A 160 -3.05 -12.04 0.33
N VAL A 161 -3.93 -11.49 1.17
CA VAL A 161 -4.81 -12.26 2.09
C VAL A 161 -6.31 -11.97 1.90
N VAL A 162 -6.65 -11.14 0.92
CA VAL A 162 -8.04 -10.76 0.61
C VAL A 162 -8.44 -11.36 -0.73
N ASP A 163 -9.49 -12.19 -0.72
CA ASP A 163 -9.93 -12.91 -1.91
C ASP A 163 -11.25 -12.39 -2.46
N THR A 164 -12.06 -11.69 -1.64
CA THR A 164 -13.37 -11.20 -2.09
C THR A 164 -13.23 -10.16 -3.21
N PRO A 165 -13.92 -10.32 -4.36
CA PRO A 165 -13.79 -9.40 -5.49
C PRO A 165 -14.05 -7.94 -5.13
N ALA A 166 -15.05 -7.67 -4.28
CA ALA A 166 -15.38 -6.32 -3.82
C ALA A 166 -14.23 -5.68 -3.01
N SER A 167 -13.62 -6.44 -2.10
CA SER A 167 -12.52 -5.94 -1.26
C SER A 167 -11.24 -5.75 -2.06
N ARG A 168 -10.94 -6.69 -2.98
CA ARG A 168 -9.81 -6.57 -3.93
C ARG A 168 -9.96 -5.35 -4.82
N ALA A 169 -11.15 -5.11 -5.38
CA ALA A 169 -11.40 -3.94 -6.23
C ALA A 169 -11.14 -2.62 -5.51
N ARG A 170 -11.56 -2.49 -4.24
CA ARG A 170 -11.28 -1.30 -3.40
C ARG A 170 -9.78 -1.08 -3.19
N LEU A 171 -9.04 -2.14 -2.89
CA LEU A 171 -7.58 -2.07 -2.69
C LEU A 171 -6.84 -1.73 -3.99
N VAL A 172 -7.19 -2.37 -5.12
CA VAL A 172 -6.62 -2.05 -6.43
C VAL A 172 -6.89 -0.61 -6.81
N GLN A 173 -8.12 -0.13 -6.64
CA GLN A 173 -8.46 1.27 -6.89
C GLN A 173 -7.61 2.21 -6.02
N ALA A 174 -7.46 1.92 -4.72
CA ALA A 174 -6.63 2.72 -3.84
C ALA A 174 -5.15 2.75 -4.25
N ARG A 175 -4.60 1.61 -4.70
CA ARG A 175 -3.23 1.53 -5.23
C ARG A 175 -3.07 2.38 -6.48
N SER A 176 -4.02 2.31 -7.41
CA SER A 176 -4.01 3.12 -8.63
C SER A 176 -4.02 4.62 -8.32
N LYS A 177 -4.86 5.04 -7.36
CA LYS A 177 -4.91 6.44 -6.89
C LYS A 177 -3.58 6.92 -6.31
N LEU A 178 -2.94 6.12 -5.46
CA LEU A 178 -1.64 6.44 -4.89
C LEU A 178 -0.57 6.63 -5.97
N ARG A 179 -0.49 5.72 -6.95
CA ARG A 179 0.47 5.81 -8.05
C ARG A 179 0.16 6.96 -9.01
N SER A 180 -1.12 7.21 -9.31
CA SER A 180 -1.53 8.38 -10.10
C SER A 180 -1.08 9.70 -9.43
N GLY A 181 -1.31 9.86 -8.12
CA GLY A 181 -0.87 11.05 -7.38
C GLY A 181 0.65 11.21 -7.29
N GLU A 182 1.42 10.12 -7.33
CA GLU A 182 2.88 10.16 -7.45
C GLU A 182 3.33 10.66 -8.82
N LEU A 183 2.76 10.09 -9.89
CA LEU A 183 3.05 10.50 -11.27
C LEU A 183 2.66 11.95 -11.52
N TYR A 184 1.54 12.41 -10.97
CA TYR A 184 1.12 13.82 -11.01
C TYR A 184 2.18 14.75 -10.41
N ARG A 185 2.66 14.45 -9.19
CA ARG A 185 3.70 15.26 -8.55
C ARG A 185 5.01 15.24 -9.35
N LEU A 186 5.40 14.08 -9.86
CA LEU A 186 6.58 13.96 -10.70
C LEU A 186 6.44 14.75 -12.00
N ALA A 187 5.26 14.74 -12.63
CA ALA A 187 4.99 15.54 -13.83
C ALA A 187 5.14 17.03 -13.55
N MET A 188 4.63 17.52 -12.41
CA MET A 188 4.80 18.91 -11.97
C MET A 188 6.27 19.28 -11.76
N GLU A 189 7.05 18.43 -11.07
CA GLU A 189 8.48 18.65 -10.85
C GLU A 189 9.27 18.69 -12.17
N ILE A 190 8.93 17.82 -13.12
CA ILE A 190 9.57 17.79 -14.44
C ILE A 190 9.19 19.04 -15.26
N ARG A 191 7.93 19.48 -15.19
CA ARG A 191 7.46 20.71 -15.82
C ARG A 191 8.22 21.93 -15.30
N GLU A 192 8.46 22.03 -13.99
CA GLU A 192 9.26 23.12 -13.39
C GLU A 192 10.71 23.15 -13.91
N ARG A 193 11.25 21.99 -14.30
CA ARG A 193 12.58 21.88 -14.93
C ARG A 193 12.56 22.20 -16.44
N GLY A 194 11.38 22.37 -17.03
CA GLY A 194 11.19 22.74 -18.44
C GLY A 194 11.14 21.58 -19.43
N ASP A 195 11.16 20.32 -18.97
CA ASP A 195 11.05 19.14 -19.85
C ASP A 195 9.57 18.79 -20.07
N LEU A 196 8.92 19.53 -20.97
CA LEU A 196 7.49 19.43 -21.23
C LEU A 196 7.08 18.04 -21.74
N GLU A 197 7.88 17.43 -22.60
CA GLU A 197 7.60 16.11 -23.20
C GLU A 197 7.57 15.02 -22.11
N ALA A 198 8.60 14.99 -21.25
CA ALA A 198 8.65 14.03 -20.17
C ALA A 198 7.59 14.31 -19.08
N ALA A 199 7.27 15.59 -18.84
CA ALA A 199 6.19 15.96 -17.92
C ALA A 199 4.84 15.46 -18.43
N TYR A 200 4.52 15.69 -19.71
CA TYR A 200 3.28 15.22 -20.34
C TYR A 200 3.16 13.71 -20.25
N ALA A 201 4.23 12.96 -20.56
CA ALA A 201 4.22 11.51 -20.47
C ALA A 201 3.82 10.99 -19.07
N ARG A 202 4.34 11.61 -18.00
CA ARG A 202 3.98 11.23 -16.62
C ARG A 202 2.56 11.63 -16.25
N ALA A 203 2.10 12.80 -16.68
CA ALA A 203 0.72 13.23 -16.46
C ALA A 203 -0.28 12.30 -17.19
N ALA A 204 0.00 11.93 -18.44
CA ALA A 204 -0.82 11.00 -19.21
C ALA A 204 -0.89 9.61 -18.55
N GLU A 205 0.24 9.10 -18.05
CA GLU A 205 0.27 7.83 -17.29
C GLU A 205 -0.56 7.93 -15.99
N ALA A 206 -0.52 9.08 -15.30
CA ALA A 206 -1.34 9.31 -14.11
C ALA A 206 -2.84 9.23 -14.42
N VAL A 207 -3.29 9.78 -15.55
CA VAL A 207 -4.69 9.72 -16.01
C VAL A 207 -5.10 8.29 -16.34
N VAL A 208 -4.23 7.50 -16.96
CA VAL A 208 -4.51 6.07 -17.25
C VAL A 208 -4.72 5.27 -15.97
N LEU A 209 -3.95 5.54 -14.92
CA LEU A 209 -4.07 4.85 -13.64
C LEU A 209 -5.33 5.27 -12.86
N ASP A 210 -5.66 6.55 -12.83
CA ASP A 210 -6.88 7.06 -12.19
C ASP A 210 -7.63 8.03 -13.11
N PRO A 211 -8.48 7.51 -14.01
CA PRO A 211 -9.28 8.34 -14.92
C PRO A 211 -10.28 9.27 -14.23
N ALA A 212 -10.52 9.07 -12.93
CA ALA A 212 -11.40 9.94 -12.14
C ALA A 212 -10.63 11.10 -11.48
N SER A 213 -9.31 11.18 -11.66
CA SER A 213 -8.48 12.24 -11.11
C SER A 213 -8.56 13.51 -11.96
N GLY A 214 -9.41 14.45 -11.54
CA GLY A 214 -9.58 15.73 -12.23
C GLY A 214 -8.30 16.59 -12.26
N GLU A 215 -7.43 16.49 -11.24
CA GLU A 215 -6.16 17.22 -11.22
C GLU A 215 -5.15 16.66 -12.23
N ALA A 216 -5.07 15.33 -12.36
CA ALA A 216 -4.19 14.68 -13.34
C ALA A 216 -4.66 14.95 -14.77
N GLU A 217 -5.97 14.90 -15.00
CA GLU A 217 -6.59 15.20 -16.30
C GLU A 217 -6.31 16.65 -16.73
N LEU A 218 -6.57 17.62 -15.85
CA LEU A 218 -6.31 19.04 -16.14
C LEU A 218 -4.82 19.31 -16.43
N LEU A 219 -3.92 18.68 -15.66
CA LEU A 219 -2.48 18.82 -15.91
C LEU A 219 -2.06 18.19 -17.23
N ALA A 220 -2.55 17.00 -17.56
CA ALA A 220 -2.24 16.31 -18.81
C ALA A 220 -2.71 17.11 -20.03
N GLU A 221 -3.93 17.66 -19.98
CA GLU A 221 -4.45 18.52 -21.06
C GLU A 221 -3.64 19.81 -21.21
N SER A 222 -3.34 20.51 -20.10
CA SER A 222 -2.48 21.71 -20.14
C SER A 222 -1.10 21.41 -20.72
N LEU A 223 -0.47 20.31 -20.30
CA LEU A 223 0.85 19.91 -20.80
C LEU A 223 0.79 19.46 -22.26
N LYS A 224 -0.30 18.83 -22.69
CA LYS A 224 -0.50 18.45 -24.10
C LYS A 224 -0.44 19.67 -25.00
N GLU A 225 -1.17 20.73 -24.65
CA GLU A 225 -1.16 22.00 -25.41
C GLU A 225 0.25 22.60 -25.48
N GLU A 226 0.94 22.69 -24.34
CA GLU A 226 2.31 23.23 -24.26
C GLU A 226 3.32 22.41 -25.08
N VAL A 227 3.23 21.07 -25.03
CA VAL A 227 4.11 20.17 -25.80
C VAL A 227 3.84 20.29 -27.30
N VAL A 228 2.59 20.30 -27.72
CA VAL A 228 2.21 20.46 -29.14
C VAL A 228 2.72 21.79 -29.68
N GLU A 229 2.53 22.89 -28.94
CA GLU A 229 3.05 24.21 -29.34
C GLU A 229 4.59 24.20 -29.45
N SER A 230 5.28 23.67 -28.44
CA SER A 230 6.74 23.58 -28.41
C SER A 230 7.31 22.76 -29.57
N LEU A 231 6.76 21.56 -29.82
CA LEU A 231 7.17 20.70 -30.92
C LEU A 231 6.91 21.36 -32.28
N HIS A 232 5.75 21.99 -32.45
CA HIS A 232 5.43 22.70 -33.69
C HIS A 232 6.41 23.85 -33.95
N GLY A 233 6.68 24.67 -32.93
CA GLY A 233 7.64 25.78 -33.02
C GLY A 233 9.05 25.30 -33.38
N ARG A 234 9.54 24.24 -32.70
CA ARG A 234 10.84 23.61 -32.99
C ARG A 234 10.92 23.07 -34.42
N ALA A 235 9.85 22.41 -34.89
CA ALA A 235 9.78 21.90 -36.24
C ALA A 235 9.85 23.01 -37.30
N LEU A 236 9.14 24.12 -37.09
CA LEU A 236 9.18 25.28 -37.99
C LEU A 236 10.56 25.95 -38.02
N VAL A 237 11.24 26.05 -36.88
CA VAL A 237 12.62 26.57 -36.81
C VAL A 237 13.59 25.66 -37.56
N ALA A 238 13.51 24.35 -37.36
CA ALA A 238 14.32 23.36 -38.07
C ALA A 238 14.08 23.43 -39.59
N TRP A 239 12.81 23.50 -40.00
CA TRP A 239 12.41 23.64 -41.40
C TRP A 239 13.01 24.90 -42.05
N ARG A 240 12.91 26.05 -41.38
CA ARG A 240 13.52 27.32 -41.84
C ARG A 240 15.04 27.20 -41.98
N ASN A 241 15.68 26.46 -41.07
CA ASN A 241 17.12 26.22 -41.07
C ASN A 241 17.55 25.13 -42.07
N ARG A 242 16.60 24.56 -42.86
CA ARG A 242 16.80 23.44 -43.79
C ARG A 242 17.25 22.13 -43.13
N ASP A 243 17.07 22.01 -41.82
CA ASP A 243 17.24 20.74 -41.11
C ASP A 243 15.95 19.93 -41.26
N VAL A 244 15.81 19.30 -42.43
CA VAL A 244 14.60 18.56 -42.83
C VAL A 244 14.35 17.37 -41.91
N ASP A 245 15.41 16.67 -41.50
CA ASP A 245 15.27 15.50 -40.63
C ASP A 245 14.82 15.88 -39.22
N LEU A 246 15.36 16.95 -38.64
CA LEU A 246 14.88 17.45 -37.36
C LEU A 246 13.43 17.93 -37.46
N ALA A 247 13.05 18.63 -38.54
CA ALA A 247 11.67 19.07 -38.74
C ALA A 247 10.70 17.87 -38.80
N ILE A 248 11.05 16.83 -39.59
CA ILE A 248 10.28 15.58 -39.68
C ILE A 248 10.09 14.95 -38.30
N ARG A 249 11.19 14.76 -37.54
CA ARG A 249 11.10 14.14 -36.19
C ARG A 249 10.17 14.90 -35.25
N ASN A 250 10.24 16.22 -35.21
CA ASN A 250 9.38 17.01 -34.31
C ASN A 250 7.91 16.94 -34.73
N TRP A 251 7.59 16.94 -36.03
CA TRP A 251 6.20 16.76 -36.48
C TRP A 251 5.69 15.33 -36.28
N GLU A 252 6.53 14.32 -36.42
CA GLU A 252 6.17 12.93 -36.12
C GLU A 252 5.83 12.78 -34.63
N SER A 253 6.70 13.25 -33.72
CA SER A 253 6.42 13.24 -32.28
C SER A 253 5.19 14.05 -31.89
N LEU A 254 4.92 15.18 -32.58
CA LEU A 254 3.70 15.96 -32.36
C LEU A 254 2.45 15.13 -32.71
N LEU A 255 2.46 14.46 -33.88
CA LEU A 255 1.31 13.68 -34.35
C LEU A 255 1.11 12.37 -33.59
N GLU A 256 2.10 11.89 -32.84
CA GLU A 256 1.90 10.82 -31.85
C GLU A 256 1.03 11.28 -30.68
N ILE A 257 1.07 12.58 -30.33
CA ILE A 257 0.32 13.19 -29.23
C ILE A 257 -1.04 13.72 -29.70
N ASP A 258 -1.05 14.39 -30.84
CA ASP A 258 -2.25 14.94 -31.47
C ASP A 258 -2.30 14.54 -32.96
N PRO A 259 -2.88 13.37 -33.29
CA PRO A 259 -2.97 12.87 -34.66
C PRO A 259 -3.76 13.78 -35.60
N ASP A 260 -4.64 14.61 -35.06
CA ASP A 260 -5.54 15.45 -35.82
C ASP A 260 -4.94 16.83 -36.13
N PHE A 261 -3.80 17.21 -35.55
CA PHE A 261 -3.17 18.52 -35.77
C PHE A 261 -2.80 18.80 -37.25
N GLU A 262 -3.70 19.44 -38.00
CA GLU A 262 -3.57 19.60 -39.45
C GLU A 262 -2.27 20.27 -39.92
N PRO A 263 -1.76 21.35 -39.28
CA PRO A 263 -0.54 22.00 -39.76
C PRO A 263 0.64 21.03 -39.81
N ALA A 264 0.85 20.20 -38.78
CA ALA A 264 1.95 19.24 -38.76
C ALA A 264 1.80 18.19 -39.86
N ARG A 265 0.58 17.68 -40.12
CA ARG A 265 0.34 16.71 -41.20
C ARG A 265 0.75 17.25 -42.58
N VAL A 266 0.35 18.48 -42.89
CA VAL A 266 0.67 19.14 -44.16
C VAL A 266 2.18 19.38 -44.30
N TYR A 267 2.82 19.89 -43.25
CA TYR A 267 4.24 20.16 -43.29
C TYR A 267 5.10 18.88 -43.33
N LEU A 268 4.69 17.83 -42.61
CA LEU A 268 5.36 16.54 -42.60
C LEU A 268 5.38 15.89 -43.99
N ASP A 269 4.24 15.91 -44.70
CA ASP A 269 4.16 15.38 -46.07
C ASP A 269 5.11 16.12 -47.03
N ARG A 270 5.14 17.45 -46.94
CA ARG A 270 6.07 18.30 -47.72
C ARG A 270 7.53 17.99 -47.38
N ALA A 271 7.84 17.81 -46.11
CA ALA A 271 9.20 17.54 -45.65
C ALA A 271 9.70 16.16 -46.07
N ARG A 272 8.85 15.12 -45.97
CA ARG A 272 9.14 13.78 -46.50
C ARG A 272 9.37 13.80 -48.01
N SER A 273 8.53 14.52 -48.75
CA SER A 273 8.69 14.70 -50.20
C SER A 273 9.96 15.47 -50.58
N LEU A 274 10.40 16.42 -49.76
CA LEU A 274 11.68 17.10 -49.94
C LEU A 274 12.86 16.17 -49.66
N ARG A 275 12.82 15.41 -48.55
CA ARG A 275 13.88 14.47 -48.19
C ARG A 275 14.12 13.42 -49.29
N LEU A 276 13.05 12.82 -49.81
CA LEU A 276 13.13 11.86 -50.91
C LEU A 276 13.86 12.40 -52.14
N ARG A 277 13.63 13.66 -52.50
CA ARG A 277 14.31 14.33 -53.64
C ARG A 277 15.77 14.67 -53.35
N LEU A 278 16.15 14.82 -52.08
CA LEU A 278 17.55 15.05 -51.69
C LEU A 278 18.36 13.75 -51.65
N ASP A 279 17.68 12.61 -51.48
CA ASP A 279 18.29 11.28 -51.46
C ASP A 279 18.43 10.66 -52.87
N GLU A 280 17.84 11.27 -53.90
CA GLU A 280 18.02 10.86 -55.30
C GLU A 280 19.42 11.26 -55.82
N PRO A 281 20.18 10.31 -56.42
CA PRO A 281 21.58 10.49 -56.82
C PRO A 281 21.79 11.36 -58.08
#